data_AF-A0A7W1QRK7-F1
#
_entry.id   AF-A0A7W1QRK7-F1
#
_cell.length_a   1.000
_cell.length_b   1.000
_cell.length_c   1.000
_cell.angle_alpha   90.00
_cell.angle_beta   90.00
_cell.angle_gamma   90.00
#
_symmetry.space_group_name_H-M   'P 1'
#
loop_
_entity.id
_entity.type
_entity.pdbx_description
1 polymer ?
#
loop_
_entity_poly.entity_id
_entity_poly.type
_entity_poly.pdbx_seq_one_letter_code
_entity_poly.pdbx_strand_id
1 'polypeptide(L)'
;MKASRLLALTILLFTYSALDARAQDPQTTQPPPDTIIINPNNRILITPNDQIRSPIETRAKIPVESTLPPDTKETVGPYTIRVRVRYKKGYGYLYADTYDNNRPFSCIAFVAKATVLVGAPGSFGQDKPVGVLTSHSPMREGNGYYSCWYTFTDLPIDRSISISAPVRDMQQYSTGRWLGGTEPQPPAGYDRTVIGNRSVTLKYNQPGFTVDLEMVYRLIPQGPR
;
A
#
# COMPACT_ATOMS: atom_id res chain seq x y z
N MET A 1 -4.26 64.60 -10.11
CA MET A 1 -5.41 64.84 -11.02
C MET A 1 -5.63 63.60 -11.86
N LYS A 2 -6.86 63.04 -11.81
CA LYS A 2 -7.53 62.14 -12.79
C LYS A 2 -6.85 60.79 -13.11
N ALA A 3 -7.54 59.66 -13.27
CA ALA A 3 -8.94 59.29 -13.04
C ALA A 3 -9.03 57.76 -13.17
N SER A 4 -9.96 57.21 -12.38
CA SER A 4 -10.80 56.02 -12.57
C SER A 4 -10.83 55.31 -13.93
N ARG A 5 -10.95 53.98 -13.88
CA ARG A 5 -12.04 53.15 -14.47
C ARG A 5 -11.91 51.71 -13.94
N LEU A 6 -12.91 51.18 -13.21
CA LEU A 6 -14.07 50.40 -13.73
C LEU A 6 -13.61 49.15 -14.48
N LEU A 7 -14.17 47.95 -14.38
CA LEU A 7 -15.34 47.33 -13.71
C LEU A 7 -15.27 45.86 -14.19
N ALA A 8 -15.71 44.86 -13.41
CA ALA A 8 -16.63 43.79 -13.88
C ALA A 8 -16.62 42.58 -12.94
N LEU A 9 -17.78 42.45 -12.32
CA LEU A 9 -18.35 41.38 -11.53
C LEU A 9 -18.70 40.18 -12.44
N THR A 10 -18.45 38.94 -12.03
CA THR A 10 -19.36 37.83 -12.41
C THR A 10 -19.36 36.74 -11.35
N ILE A 11 -20.54 36.55 -10.78
CA ILE A 11 -20.93 35.63 -9.72
C ILE A 11 -21.42 34.34 -10.39
N LEU A 12 -20.99 33.16 -9.91
CA LEU A 12 -21.57 31.87 -10.29
C LEU A 12 -21.91 31.10 -9.01
N LEU A 13 -23.17 31.22 -8.60
CA LEU A 13 -23.83 30.40 -7.58
C LEU A 13 -24.39 29.15 -8.27
N PHE A 14 -23.89 27.96 -7.93
CA PHE A 14 -24.54 26.70 -8.26
C PHE A 14 -25.36 26.24 -7.05
N THR A 15 -26.68 26.33 -7.16
CA THR A 15 -27.64 25.68 -6.28
C THR A 15 -27.86 24.23 -6.75
N TYR A 16 -27.52 23.25 -5.91
CA TYR A 16 -27.91 21.85 -6.13
C TYR A 16 -29.29 21.60 -5.54
N SER A 17 -30.23 21.23 -6.41
CA SER A 17 -31.56 20.75 -6.06
C SER A 17 -31.47 19.36 -5.42
N ALA A 18 -32.07 19.21 -4.24
CA ALA A 18 -32.32 17.92 -3.60
C ALA A 18 -33.39 17.14 -4.39
N LEU A 19 -33.09 15.90 -4.79
CA LEU A 19 -34.11 14.95 -5.22
C LEU A 19 -34.52 14.08 -4.03
N ASP A 20 -35.79 14.19 -3.71
CA ASP A 20 -36.58 13.33 -2.85
C ASP A 20 -36.92 12.05 -3.62
N ALA A 21 -36.56 10.88 -3.09
CA ALA A 21 -36.94 9.59 -3.65
C ALA A 21 -37.49 8.70 -2.52
N ARG A 22 -38.79 8.84 -2.28
CA ARG A 22 -39.61 7.80 -1.66
C ARG A 22 -39.82 6.69 -2.68
N ALA A 23 -39.44 5.47 -2.36
CA ALA A 23 -39.92 4.26 -3.03
C ALA A 23 -40.19 3.17 -1.99
N GLN A 24 -41.33 2.54 -2.17
CA GLN A 24 -42.05 1.69 -1.24
C GLN A 24 -41.40 0.32 -1.02
N ASP A 25 -41.54 -0.19 0.20
CA ASP A 25 -41.51 -1.63 0.50
C ASP A 25 -42.80 -2.29 -0.01
N PRO A 26 -42.70 -3.45 -0.69
CA PRO A 26 -43.70 -4.47 -0.46
C PRO A 26 -43.16 -5.91 -0.33
N GLN A 27 -43.62 -6.53 0.75
CA GLN A 27 -44.09 -7.92 0.88
C GLN A 27 -43.12 -9.08 0.62
N THR A 28 -42.74 -9.69 1.74
CA THR A 28 -42.39 -11.12 1.88
C THR A 28 -43.42 -12.03 1.20
N THR A 29 -42.99 -12.72 0.15
CA THR A 29 -43.74 -13.81 -0.47
C THR A 29 -43.32 -15.13 0.19
N GLN A 30 -44.24 -15.83 0.84
CA GLN A 30 -44.07 -17.22 1.27
C GLN A 30 -44.13 -18.16 0.05
N PRO A 31 -43.22 -19.13 -0.09
CA PRO A 31 -43.32 -20.16 -1.13
C PRO A 31 -44.37 -21.23 -0.77
N PRO A 32 -45.08 -21.81 -1.77
CA PRO A 32 -46.07 -22.88 -1.60
C PRO A 32 -45.44 -24.26 -1.30
N PRO A 33 -46.22 -25.24 -0.78
CA PRO A 33 -45.68 -26.53 -0.34
C PRO A 33 -45.34 -27.48 -1.49
N ASP A 34 -44.16 -28.11 -1.39
CA ASP A 34 -43.60 -29.02 -2.39
C ASP A 34 -44.39 -30.34 -2.52
N THR A 35 -44.73 -30.71 -3.76
CA THR A 35 -45.24 -32.04 -4.11
C THR A 35 -44.11 -32.83 -4.78
N ILE A 36 -43.71 -33.97 -4.21
CA ILE A 36 -42.69 -34.87 -4.76
C ILE A 36 -43.38 -36.14 -5.29
N ILE A 37 -43.30 -36.37 -6.61
CA ILE A 37 -43.69 -37.62 -7.30
C ILE A 37 -42.40 -38.31 -7.74
N ILE A 38 -42.20 -39.58 -7.36
CA ILE A 38 -41.05 -40.38 -7.84
C ILE A 38 -41.51 -41.62 -8.61
N ASN A 39 -40.98 -41.73 -9.83
CA ASN A 39 -41.14 -42.77 -10.84
C ASN A 39 -39.99 -43.81 -10.69
N PRO A 40 -40.22 -45.13 -10.90
CA PRO A 40 -39.28 -46.19 -10.54
C PRO A 40 -37.92 -46.27 -11.28
N ASN A 41 -37.51 -45.33 -12.14
CA ASN A 41 -36.23 -45.38 -12.85
C ASN A 41 -35.21 -44.29 -12.47
N ASN A 42 -34.79 -44.31 -11.20
CA ASN A 42 -33.51 -43.76 -10.71
C ASN A 42 -33.35 -42.21 -10.66
N ARG A 43 -34.08 -41.55 -9.73
CA ARG A 43 -33.75 -40.22 -9.19
C ARG A 43 -33.99 -40.18 -7.67
N ILE A 44 -33.13 -39.46 -6.95
CA ILE A 44 -33.06 -39.37 -5.48
C ILE A 44 -34.35 -38.77 -4.89
N LEU A 45 -34.99 -39.50 -3.98
CA LEU A 45 -36.04 -39.06 -3.06
C LEU A 45 -35.39 -38.14 -1.99
N ILE A 46 -35.82 -36.88 -1.89
CA ILE A 46 -35.52 -36.03 -0.72
C ILE A 46 -36.83 -35.85 0.03
N THR A 47 -36.94 -36.40 1.24
CA THR A 47 -38.07 -36.19 2.15
C THR A 47 -37.91 -34.86 2.89
N PRO A 48 -38.96 -34.02 3.08
CA PRO A 48 -38.82 -32.70 3.72
C PRO A 48 -38.51 -32.73 5.23
N ASN A 49 -38.21 -33.90 5.81
CA ASN A 49 -37.93 -34.02 7.24
C ASN A 49 -36.70 -34.86 7.57
N ASP A 50 -35.93 -35.26 6.57
CA ASP A 50 -34.56 -35.65 6.84
C ASP A 50 -33.75 -34.37 6.98
N GLN A 51 -33.30 -34.09 8.21
CA GLN A 51 -32.17 -33.20 8.39
C GLN A 51 -31.07 -33.73 7.47
N ILE A 52 -30.88 -33.06 6.35
CA ILE A 52 -29.66 -33.15 5.58
C ILE A 52 -28.59 -32.65 6.55
N ARG A 53 -28.05 -33.57 7.36
CA ARG A 53 -26.63 -33.55 7.64
C ARG A 53 -26.02 -33.63 6.25
N SER A 54 -25.83 -32.45 5.66
CA SER A 54 -24.81 -32.29 4.66
C SER A 54 -23.61 -33.03 5.24
N PRO A 55 -22.91 -33.86 4.47
CA PRO A 55 -21.55 -34.11 4.85
C PRO A 55 -20.98 -32.70 4.96
N ILE A 56 -20.74 -32.26 6.19
CA ILE A 56 -19.74 -31.24 6.44
C ILE A 56 -18.51 -31.96 5.91
N GLU A 57 -18.31 -31.86 4.58
CA GLU A 57 -17.00 -31.71 4.00
C GLU A 57 -16.41 -30.66 4.90
N THR A 58 -15.72 -31.17 5.92
CA THR A 58 -14.63 -30.50 6.56
C THR A 58 -13.63 -30.44 5.42
N ARG A 59 -13.90 -29.55 4.46
CA ARG A 59 -12.98 -29.08 3.47
C ARG A 59 -12.01 -28.38 4.37
N ALA A 60 -11.04 -29.15 4.86
CA ALA A 60 -9.90 -28.64 5.56
C ALA A 60 -9.51 -27.43 4.73
N LYS A 61 -9.61 -26.24 5.34
CA LYS A 61 -8.99 -25.05 4.78
C LYS A 61 -7.54 -25.47 4.70
N ILE A 62 -7.14 -26.05 3.57
CA ILE A 62 -5.75 -26.16 3.19
C ILE A 62 -5.32 -24.70 3.32
N PRO A 63 -4.43 -24.36 4.28
CA PRO A 63 -3.93 -23.01 4.36
C PRO A 63 -3.36 -22.76 2.98
N VAL A 64 -4.04 -21.94 2.18
CA VAL A 64 -3.45 -21.41 0.96
C VAL A 64 -2.36 -20.53 1.53
N GLU A 65 -1.17 -21.13 1.66
CA GLU A 65 0.03 -20.43 2.07
C GLU A 65 0.15 -19.27 1.10
N SER A 66 -0.12 -18.06 1.62
CA SER A 66 -0.16 -16.84 0.86
C SER A 66 1.28 -16.58 0.40
N THR A 67 1.62 -17.17 -0.74
CA THR A 67 2.95 -17.07 -1.33
C THR A 67 3.03 -15.68 -1.94
N LEU A 68 3.63 -14.77 -1.19
CA LEU A 68 3.96 -13.47 -1.73
C LEU A 68 4.93 -13.66 -2.90
N PRO A 69 4.92 -12.75 -3.88
CA PRO A 69 5.92 -12.78 -4.94
C PRO A 69 7.33 -12.76 -4.35
N PRO A 70 8.28 -13.51 -4.95
CA PRO A 70 9.65 -13.57 -4.44
C PRO A 70 10.33 -12.20 -4.56
N ASP A 71 11.18 -11.86 -3.58
CA ASP A 71 12.00 -10.65 -3.61
C ASP A 71 13.20 -10.80 -4.56
N THR A 72 12.93 -10.81 -5.85
CA THR A 72 13.95 -10.80 -6.91
C THR A 72 14.31 -9.38 -7.30
N LYS A 73 15.61 -9.10 -7.43
CA LYS A 73 16.09 -7.87 -8.05
C LYS A 73 15.83 -7.97 -9.55
N GLU A 74 14.92 -7.16 -10.08
CA GLU A 74 14.71 -7.09 -11.53
C GLU A 74 15.64 -6.03 -12.14
N THR A 75 15.98 -6.23 -13.42
CA THR A 75 16.78 -5.30 -14.20
C THR A 75 16.13 -3.92 -14.25
N VAL A 76 16.91 -2.88 -14.04
CA VAL A 76 16.44 -1.49 -14.03
C VAL A 76 16.64 -0.89 -15.42
N GLY A 77 15.60 -0.26 -15.96
CA GLY A 77 15.67 0.45 -17.24
C GLY A 77 16.58 1.69 -17.19
N PRO A 78 16.81 2.35 -18.34
CA PRO A 78 17.55 3.60 -18.37
C PRO A 78 16.80 4.71 -17.62
N TYR A 79 17.56 5.69 -17.13
CA TYR A 79 17.11 6.87 -16.39
C TYR A 79 16.19 6.54 -15.21
N THR A 80 16.44 5.39 -14.58
CA THR A 80 15.55 4.82 -13.58
C THR A 80 16.30 4.51 -12.30
N ILE A 81 15.73 4.89 -11.17
CA ILE A 81 16.17 4.42 -9.85
C ILE A 81 15.07 3.57 -9.26
N ARG A 82 15.41 2.33 -8.94
CA ARG A 82 14.52 1.43 -8.22
C ARG A 82 14.93 1.38 -6.75
N VAL A 83 14.00 1.66 -5.86
CA VAL A 83 14.21 1.66 -4.41
C VAL A 83 13.57 0.42 -3.82
N ARG A 84 14.35 -0.37 -3.08
CA ARG A 84 13.86 -1.46 -2.25
C ARG A 84 13.94 -1.06 -0.79
N VAL A 85 12.79 -0.96 -0.13
CA VAL A 85 12.72 -0.88 1.34
C VAL A 85 12.46 -2.29 1.85
N ARG A 86 13.44 -2.89 2.52
CA ARG A 86 13.30 -4.23 3.13
C ARG A 86 13.23 -4.14 4.63
N TYR A 87 12.61 -5.12 5.26
CA TYR A 87 12.61 -5.26 6.72
C TYR A 87 12.29 -6.68 7.16
N LYS A 88 12.70 -7.05 8.37
CA LYS A 88 12.57 -8.43 8.86
C LYS A 88 11.09 -8.83 8.96
N LYS A 89 10.73 -10.04 8.53
CA LYS A 89 9.37 -10.59 8.71
C LYS A 89 8.93 -10.62 10.18
N GLY A 90 9.89 -10.70 11.10
CA GLY A 90 9.67 -10.58 12.54
C GLY A 90 8.94 -9.30 12.94
N TYR A 91 9.05 -8.20 12.18
CA TYR A 91 8.36 -6.94 12.48
C TYR A 91 6.88 -6.91 12.06
N GLY A 92 6.40 -7.98 11.42
CA GLY A 92 4.99 -8.10 11.01
C GLY A 92 4.64 -7.28 9.77
N TYR A 93 3.36 -7.01 9.57
CA TYR A 93 2.81 -6.24 8.46
C TYR A 93 1.58 -5.44 8.88
N LEU A 94 1.33 -4.31 8.23
CA LEU A 94 0.29 -3.36 8.63
C LEU A 94 -1.13 -3.92 8.54
N TYR A 95 -1.52 -4.50 7.41
CA TYR A 95 -2.84 -5.13 7.23
C TYR A 95 -2.78 -6.27 6.23
N ALA A 96 -3.81 -7.13 6.23
CA ALA A 96 -4.03 -8.13 5.20
C ALA A 96 -5.35 -7.82 4.48
N ASP A 97 -5.33 -7.81 3.15
CA ASP A 97 -6.54 -7.60 2.36
C ASP A 97 -7.30 -8.93 2.19
N THR A 98 -8.57 -8.95 2.60
CA THR A 98 -9.45 -10.11 2.47
C THR A 98 -9.77 -10.49 1.03
N TYR A 99 -9.61 -9.56 0.08
CA TYR A 99 -9.92 -9.78 -1.33
C TYR A 99 -8.75 -10.35 -2.14
N ASP A 100 -7.50 -10.11 -1.74
CA ASP A 100 -6.30 -10.64 -2.40
C ASP A 100 -5.59 -11.68 -1.52
N ASN A 101 -6.27 -12.80 -1.26
CA ASN A 101 -5.72 -13.97 -0.57
C ASN A 101 -5.07 -13.68 0.79
N ASN A 102 -5.59 -12.70 1.55
CA ASN A 102 -5.02 -12.26 2.84
C ASN A 102 -3.53 -11.94 2.77
N ARG A 103 -3.05 -11.45 1.62
CA ARG A 103 -1.64 -11.08 1.47
C ARG A 103 -1.29 -9.94 2.42
N PRO A 104 -0.08 -9.94 3.01
CA PRO A 104 0.34 -8.85 3.86
C PRO A 104 0.73 -7.60 3.05
N PHE A 105 0.21 -6.46 3.48
CA PHE A 105 0.45 -5.13 2.91
C PHE A 105 1.13 -4.24 3.94
N SER A 106 2.19 -3.53 3.55
CA SER A 106 2.82 -2.48 4.37
C SER A 106 3.52 -1.41 3.54
N CYS A 107 3.56 -1.52 2.21
CA CYS A 107 4.28 -0.55 1.36
C CYS A 107 3.71 0.87 1.42
N ILE A 108 2.49 1.02 1.91
CA ILE A 108 1.87 2.33 2.12
C ILE A 108 2.45 3.07 3.33
N ALA A 109 3.14 2.34 4.23
CA ALA A 109 3.79 2.91 5.40
C ALA A 109 5.05 3.71 5.06
N PHE A 110 5.62 3.58 3.85
CA PHE A 110 6.83 4.28 3.44
C PHE A 110 6.54 5.30 2.33
N VAL A 111 7.28 6.40 2.34
CA VAL A 111 7.27 7.40 1.26
C VAL A 111 8.65 7.45 0.62
N ALA A 112 8.83 6.80 -0.52
CA ALA A 112 10.07 6.93 -1.27
C ALA A 112 10.16 8.35 -1.84
N LYS A 113 11.27 9.05 -1.60
CA LYS A 113 11.55 10.39 -2.07
C LYS A 113 12.87 10.40 -2.83
N ALA A 114 12.87 11.05 -3.99
CA ALA A 114 14.05 11.39 -4.75
C ALA A 114 14.18 12.90 -4.83
N THR A 115 15.32 13.45 -4.40
CA THR A 115 15.62 14.89 -4.45
C THR A 115 16.94 15.13 -5.17
N VAL A 116 17.09 16.29 -5.79
CA VAL A 116 18.36 16.77 -6.36
C VAL A 116 18.71 18.10 -5.71
N LEU A 117 20.00 18.30 -5.43
CA LEU A 117 20.48 19.58 -4.94
C LEU A 117 20.50 20.60 -6.09
N VAL A 118 19.74 21.68 -5.97
CA VAL A 118 19.72 22.78 -6.94
C VAL A 118 20.27 24.05 -6.30
N GLY A 119 21.03 24.84 -7.05
CA GLY A 119 21.60 26.09 -6.56
C GLY A 119 22.75 26.55 -7.44
N ALA A 120 23.02 27.85 -7.44
CA ALA A 120 24.21 28.40 -8.09
C ALA A 120 25.47 27.97 -7.32
N PRO A 121 26.63 27.81 -7.98
CA PRO A 121 27.91 27.65 -7.30
C PRO A 121 28.11 28.76 -6.25
N GLY A 122 28.43 28.39 -5.01
CA GLY A 122 28.58 29.33 -3.89
C GLY A 122 27.30 29.61 -3.09
N SER A 123 26.16 29.02 -3.45
CA SER A 123 24.93 29.02 -2.62
C SER A 123 24.84 27.76 -1.76
N PHE A 124 24.02 27.81 -0.70
CA PHE A 124 23.77 26.65 0.18
C PHE A 124 23.01 25.50 -0.48
N GLY A 125 22.62 25.63 -1.75
CA GLY A 125 21.76 24.66 -2.43
C GLY A 125 20.39 24.53 -1.77
N GLN A 126 19.45 23.94 -2.49
CA GLN A 126 18.15 23.55 -1.97
C GLN A 126 17.82 22.17 -2.53
N ASP A 127 17.25 21.31 -1.70
CA ASP A 127 16.75 20.02 -2.16
C ASP A 127 15.46 20.25 -2.97
N LYS A 128 15.51 19.95 -4.26
CA LYS A 128 14.33 19.95 -5.14
C LYS A 128 13.83 18.51 -5.31
N PRO A 129 12.56 18.21 -5.00
CA PRO A 129 12.00 16.89 -5.27
C PRO A 129 11.92 16.64 -6.77
N VAL A 130 12.41 15.48 -7.20
CA VAL A 130 12.25 14.94 -8.56
C VAL A 130 11.29 13.76 -8.59
N GLY A 131 10.88 13.24 -7.43
CA GLY A 131 9.80 12.28 -7.31
C GLY A 131 9.43 11.98 -5.87
N VAL A 132 8.16 11.67 -5.63
CA VAL A 132 7.63 11.17 -4.36
C VAL A 132 6.65 10.05 -4.66
N LEU A 133 6.88 8.86 -4.11
CA LEU A 133 6.09 7.67 -4.38
C LEU A 133 5.60 7.02 -3.09
N THR A 134 4.36 6.54 -3.14
CA THR A 134 3.72 5.66 -2.15
C THR A 134 3.10 4.48 -2.88
N SER A 135 3.00 3.32 -2.25
CA SER A 135 2.48 2.12 -2.91
C SER A 135 1.49 1.37 -2.04
N HIS A 136 0.36 0.98 -2.62
CA HIS A 136 -0.59 0.03 -2.03
C HIS A 136 -0.37 -1.40 -2.56
N SER A 137 0.68 -1.63 -3.33
CA SER A 137 0.99 -2.96 -3.87
C SER A 137 1.29 -3.95 -2.74
N PRO A 138 0.99 -5.25 -2.96
CA PRO A 138 1.39 -6.29 -2.03
C PRO A 138 2.91 -6.30 -1.86
N MET A 139 3.36 -6.70 -0.68
CA MET A 139 4.79 -6.84 -0.42
C MET A 139 5.37 -8.03 -1.17
N ARG A 140 6.69 -8.06 -1.29
CA ARG A 140 7.43 -9.26 -1.69
C ARG A 140 8.06 -9.91 -0.47
N GLU A 141 8.37 -11.20 -0.55
CA GLU A 141 9.15 -11.87 0.49
C GLU A 141 10.35 -12.63 -0.05
N GLY A 142 11.38 -12.71 0.78
CA GLY A 142 12.57 -13.49 0.49
C GLY A 142 13.57 -13.40 1.63
N ASN A 143 14.27 -14.50 1.92
CA ASN A 143 15.38 -14.55 2.88
C ASN A 143 15.05 -14.03 4.29
N GLY A 144 13.80 -14.19 4.75
CA GLY A 144 13.36 -13.71 6.08
C GLY A 144 12.97 -12.23 6.13
N TYR A 145 12.87 -11.56 4.97
CA TYR A 145 12.47 -10.16 4.85
C TYR A 145 11.17 -10.01 4.06
N TYR A 146 10.40 -8.97 4.41
CA TYR A 146 9.45 -8.33 3.51
C TYR A 146 10.15 -7.19 2.76
N SER A 147 9.71 -6.96 1.52
CA SER A 147 10.29 -5.93 0.65
C SER A 147 9.21 -5.15 -0.09
N CYS A 148 9.39 -3.83 -0.13
CA CYS A 148 8.58 -2.88 -0.88
C CYS A 148 9.42 -2.22 -1.96
N TRP A 149 8.89 -2.18 -3.17
CA TRP A 149 9.59 -1.69 -4.35
C TRP A 149 8.93 -0.42 -4.90
N TYR A 150 9.75 0.59 -5.19
CA TYR A 150 9.36 1.86 -5.78
C TYR A 150 10.26 2.14 -6.98
N THR A 151 9.71 2.71 -8.04
CA THR A 151 10.45 2.96 -9.28
C THR A 151 10.29 4.41 -9.69
N PHE A 152 11.38 5.17 -9.66
CA PHE A 152 11.45 6.51 -10.24
C PHE A 152 11.98 6.40 -11.66
N THR A 153 11.27 6.96 -12.64
CA THR A 153 11.68 7.04 -14.04
C THR A 153 12.01 8.48 -14.42
N ASP A 154 12.57 8.67 -15.61
CA ASP A 154 12.81 9.98 -16.23
C ASP A 154 13.65 10.93 -15.36
N LEU A 155 14.59 10.34 -14.61
CA LEU A 155 15.44 11.06 -13.68
C LEU A 155 16.61 11.77 -14.39
N PRO A 156 17.07 12.92 -13.85
CA PRO A 156 18.16 13.66 -14.45
C PRO A 156 19.49 12.89 -14.39
N ILE A 157 20.22 12.91 -15.50
CA ILE A 157 21.59 12.43 -15.60
C ILE A 157 22.59 13.47 -15.07
N ASP A 158 23.78 13.00 -14.69
CA ASP A 158 24.91 13.83 -14.24
C ASP A 158 24.55 14.77 -13.08
N ARG A 159 23.56 14.38 -12.28
CA ARG A 159 23.13 15.04 -11.05
C ARG A 159 23.15 14.05 -9.91
N SER A 160 23.59 14.50 -8.73
CA SER A 160 23.47 13.74 -7.50
C SER A 160 22.01 13.73 -7.07
N ILE A 161 21.40 12.54 -7.04
CA ILE A 161 20.03 12.30 -6.62
C ILE A 161 20.07 11.64 -5.24
N SER A 162 19.57 12.33 -4.22
CA SER A 162 19.39 11.79 -2.88
C SER A 162 18.12 10.97 -2.81
N ILE A 163 18.24 9.74 -2.33
CA ILE A 163 17.15 8.79 -2.16
C ILE A 163 16.94 8.53 -0.67
N SER A 164 15.68 8.67 -0.23
CA SER A 164 15.23 8.28 1.10
C SER A 164 13.86 7.61 1.02
N ALA A 165 13.49 6.85 2.04
CA ALA A 165 12.14 6.29 2.14
C ALA A 165 11.64 6.32 3.59
N PRO A 166 11.44 7.51 4.19
CA PRO A 166 10.96 7.60 5.57
C PRO A 166 9.63 6.85 5.75
N VAL A 167 9.44 6.33 6.97
CA VAL A 167 8.12 5.89 7.42
C VAL A 167 7.21 7.12 7.49
N ARG A 168 5.97 6.99 7.00
CA ARG A 168 4.97 8.05 7.07
C ARG A 168 4.72 8.44 8.52
N ASP A 169 4.60 9.73 8.76
CA ASP A 169 4.35 10.31 10.07
C ASP A 169 2.89 10.09 10.52
N MET A 170 2.59 8.82 10.84
CA MET A 170 1.35 8.40 11.46
C MET A 170 1.69 7.33 12.49
N GLN A 171 1.11 7.45 13.69
CA GLN A 171 1.40 6.56 14.81
C GLN A 171 1.29 5.08 14.44
N GLN A 172 0.25 4.70 13.70
CA GLN A 172 0.03 3.32 13.23
C GLN A 172 1.16 2.74 12.36
N TYR A 173 1.93 3.59 11.67
CA TYR A 173 3.06 3.19 10.84
C TYR A 173 4.36 3.22 11.62
N SER A 174 4.60 4.25 12.43
CA SER A 174 5.89 4.45 13.12
C SER A 174 6.03 3.63 14.41
N THR A 175 4.99 3.56 15.24
CA THR A 175 5.05 2.99 16.60
C THR A 175 3.92 2.00 16.91
N GLY A 176 2.87 1.99 16.09
CA GLY A 176 1.72 1.11 16.23
C GLY A 176 2.09 -0.36 16.03
N ARG A 177 1.29 -1.24 16.62
CA ARG A 177 1.45 -2.69 16.47
C ARG A 177 1.02 -3.12 15.05
N TRP A 178 1.92 -3.83 14.37
CA TRP A 178 1.61 -4.50 13.11
C TRP A 178 1.06 -5.92 13.38
N LEU A 179 0.45 -6.53 12.37
CA LEU A 179 -0.06 -7.90 12.40
C LEU A 179 1.08 -8.90 12.15
N GLY A 180 0.93 -10.12 12.69
CA GLY A 180 1.95 -11.17 12.55
C GLY A 180 3.29 -10.82 13.19
N GLY A 181 4.35 -11.55 12.83
CA GLY A 181 5.71 -11.30 13.33
C GLY A 181 5.95 -11.69 14.79
N THR A 182 7.22 -11.82 15.16
CA THR A 182 7.67 -12.09 16.54
C THR A 182 7.87 -10.82 17.35
N GLU A 183 8.11 -9.70 16.67
CA GLU A 183 8.37 -8.36 17.22
C GLU A 183 7.51 -7.31 16.48
N PRO A 184 6.17 -7.44 16.43
CA PRO A 184 5.31 -6.59 15.59
C PRO A 184 5.27 -5.12 15.95
N GLN A 185 5.82 -4.73 17.09
CA GLN A 185 5.77 -3.38 17.62
C GLN A 185 7.17 -2.98 18.08
N PRO A 186 7.64 -1.75 17.78
CA PRO A 186 8.87 -1.25 18.36
C PRO A 186 8.82 -1.30 19.90
N PRO A 187 9.93 -1.60 20.58
CA PRO A 187 10.04 -1.44 22.03
C PRO A 187 9.71 0.00 22.48
N ALA A 188 9.39 0.18 23.76
CA ALA A 188 9.15 1.50 24.32
C ALA A 188 10.36 2.44 24.10
N GLY A 189 10.11 3.64 23.58
CA GLY A 189 11.15 4.62 23.24
C GLY A 189 11.79 4.42 21.86
N TYR A 190 11.34 3.44 21.08
CA TYR A 190 11.79 3.20 19.71
C TYR A 190 10.69 3.49 18.68
N ASP A 191 11.07 3.80 17.45
CA ASP A 191 10.22 3.88 16.28
C ASP A 191 10.72 2.98 15.14
N ARG A 192 9.89 2.83 14.10
CA ARG A 192 10.31 2.32 12.79
C ARG A 192 11.04 3.42 12.03
N THR A 193 12.33 3.23 11.81
CA THR A 193 13.17 4.15 11.04
C THR A 193 13.76 3.43 9.83
N VAL A 194 13.73 4.07 8.66
CA VAL A 194 14.43 3.59 7.47
C VAL A 194 15.84 4.15 7.43
N ILE A 195 16.82 3.26 7.34
CA ILE A 195 18.24 3.56 7.22
C ILE A 195 18.76 3.25 5.82
N GLY A 196 19.93 3.79 5.52
CA GLY A 196 20.62 3.54 4.26
C GLY A 196 20.36 4.59 3.17
N ASN A 197 19.86 5.78 3.52
CA ASN A 197 19.73 6.91 2.57
C ASN A 197 21.01 7.05 1.75
N ARG A 198 20.89 7.15 0.42
CA ARG A 198 22.02 7.20 -0.50
C ARG A 198 21.84 8.30 -1.52
N SER A 199 22.95 8.95 -1.87
CA SER A 199 23.05 9.75 -3.08
C SER A 199 23.59 8.89 -4.21
N VAL A 200 22.96 8.97 -5.39
CA VAL A 200 23.38 8.27 -6.59
C VAL A 200 23.39 9.23 -7.77
N THR A 201 24.31 9.02 -8.71
CA THR A 201 24.41 9.81 -9.94
C THR A 201 24.19 8.89 -11.12
N LEU A 202 23.12 9.14 -11.87
CA LEU A 202 22.87 8.42 -13.13
C LEU A 202 23.78 8.97 -14.22
N LYS A 203 24.35 8.08 -15.02
CA LYS A 203 25.24 8.42 -16.14
C LYS A 203 24.76 7.74 -17.41
N TYR A 204 25.16 8.22 -18.59
CA TYR A 204 24.82 7.57 -19.85
C TYR A 204 25.28 6.10 -19.93
N ASN A 205 26.45 5.78 -19.37
CA ASN A 205 26.99 4.41 -19.32
C ASN A 205 26.47 3.58 -18.13
N GLN A 206 25.71 4.19 -17.23
CA GLN A 206 25.04 3.52 -16.11
C GLN A 206 23.71 4.23 -15.83
N PRO A 207 22.71 4.03 -16.71
CA PRO A 207 21.50 4.85 -16.67
C PRO A 207 20.48 4.33 -15.65
N GLY A 208 20.69 3.15 -15.08
CA GLY A 208 19.80 2.55 -14.08
C GLY A 208 20.53 2.21 -12.78
N PHE A 209 19.84 2.35 -11.64
CA PHE A 209 20.39 1.99 -10.33
C PHE A 209 19.35 1.39 -9.39
N THR A 210 19.78 0.49 -8.50
CA THR A 210 18.95 -0.03 -7.41
C THR A 210 19.48 0.43 -6.07
N VAL A 211 18.64 1.07 -5.26
CA VAL A 211 18.96 1.52 -3.91
C VAL A 211 18.28 0.60 -2.90
N ASP A 212 19.07 -0.06 -2.06
CA ASP A 212 18.60 -0.90 -0.97
C ASP A 212 18.57 -0.10 0.34
N LEU A 213 17.39 0.01 0.94
CA LEU A 213 17.11 0.66 2.22
C LEU A 213 16.56 -0.37 3.19
N GLU A 214 16.77 -0.17 4.48
CA GLU A 214 16.31 -1.11 5.52
C GLU A 214 15.50 -0.39 6.59
N MET A 215 14.31 -0.88 6.90
CA MET A 215 13.59 -0.44 8.10
C MET A 215 14.06 -1.24 9.30
N VAL A 216 14.39 -0.52 10.36
CA VAL A 216 14.84 -1.04 11.65
C VAL A 216 14.10 -0.33 12.77
N TYR A 217 14.11 -0.92 13.97
CA TYR A 217 13.72 -0.19 15.17
C TYR A 217 14.89 0.68 15.65
N ARG A 218 14.65 1.98 15.88
CA ARG A 218 15.64 2.92 16.43
C ARG A 218 15.06 3.76 17.55
N LEU A 219 15.94 4.20 18.46
CA LEU A 219 15.55 5.14 19.51
C LEU A 219 14.98 6.41 18.89
N ILE A 220 13.83 6.84 19.39
CA ILE A 220 13.24 8.13 19.02
C ILE A 220 14.22 9.22 19.47
N PRO A 221 14.67 10.12 18.57
CA PRO A 221 15.52 11.23 18.95
C PRO A 221 14.80 12.07 20.01
N GLN A 222 15.27 12.00 21.25
CA GLN A 222 14.97 13.03 22.23
C GLN A 222 15.71 14.25 21.70
N GLY A 223 15.00 15.31 21.34
CA GLY A 223 15.62 16.54 20.82
C GLY A 223 16.72 17.08 21.74
N PRO A 224 17.40 18.20 21.36
CA PRO A 224 18.38 18.80 22.25
C PRO A 224 17.77 19.00 23.64
N ARG A 225 18.40 18.40 24.66
CA ARG A 225 18.06 18.61 26.07
C ARG A 225 18.49 20.00 26.51
#